data_AF-A0A4R2J1I3-F1
#
_entry.id   AF-A0A4R2J1I3-F1
#
_cell.length_a   1.000
_cell.length_b   1.000
_cell.length_c   1.000
_cell.angle_alpha   90.00
_cell.angle_beta   90.00
_cell.angle_gamma   90.00
#
_symmetry.space_group_name_H-M   'P 1'
#
loop_
_entity.id
_entity.type
_entity.pdbx_description
1 polymer ?
#
loop_
_entity_poly.entity_id
_entity_poly.type
_entity_poly.pdbx_seq_one_letter_code
_entity_poly.pdbx_strand_id
1 'polypeptide(L)'
;MIVRIMGEGQWRLADEQLDQLNAVDTELEKAVSAGDEDGFRTSFDALLTFVRSGQKVPDDELHDSDAILPPGDSTLAEMRELISGDGLIAG
;
A
#
# COMPACT_ATOMS: atom_id res chain seq x y z
N MET A 1 12.86 0.08 -2.59
CA MET A 1 11.70 0.36 -3.47
C MET A 1 11.06 1.70 -3.13
N ILE A 2 10.37 2.33 -4.08
CA ILE A 2 9.57 3.56 -3.89
C ILE A 2 8.08 3.21 -3.87
N VAL A 3 7.39 3.59 -2.80
CA VAL A 3 5.94 3.42 -2.66
C VAL A 3 5.28 4.79 -2.61
N ARG A 4 4.25 5.01 -3.42
CA ARG A 4 3.46 6.24 -3.44
C ARG A 4 2.13 6.02 -2.73
N ILE A 5 1.78 6.89 -1.79
CA ILE A 5 0.40 6.96 -1.27
C ILE A 5 -0.28 8.15 -1.94
N MET A 6 -1.37 7.86 -2.66
CA MET A 6 -2.14 8.88 -3.37
C MET A 6 -2.61 9.99 -2.41
N GLY A 7 -2.28 11.23 -2.77
CA GLY A 7 -2.63 12.41 -1.97
C GLY A 7 -1.68 12.73 -0.81
N GLU A 8 -0.73 11.85 -0.48
CA GLU A 8 0.20 12.08 0.64
C GLU A 8 1.68 12.20 0.22
N GLY A 9 2.12 11.46 -0.82
CA GLY A 9 3.48 11.57 -1.36
C GLY A 9 4.15 10.24 -1.65
N GLN A 10 5.48 10.20 -1.55
CA GLN A 10 6.32 9.03 -1.80
C GLN A 10 7.18 8.67 -0.60
N TRP A 11 7.40 7.37 -0.42
CA TRP A 11 8.24 6.80 0.62
C TRP A 11 9.22 5.81 0.01
N ARG A 12 10.46 5.85 0.50
CA ARG A 12 11.50 4.89 0.19
C ARG A 12 11.55 3.84 1.29
N LEU A 13 11.33 2.60 0.89
CA LEU A 13 11.49 1.41 1.73
C LEU A 13 12.79 0.71 1.39
N ALA A 14 13.50 0.28 2.43
CA ALA A 14 14.70 -0.55 2.30
C ALA A 14 14.33 -1.97 1.88
N ASP A 15 15.22 -2.68 1.19
CA ASP A 15 14.98 -4.05 0.73
C ASP A 15 14.73 -5.03 1.90
N GLU A 16 15.30 -4.76 3.06
CA GLU A 16 15.08 -5.51 4.32
C GLU A 16 13.61 -5.45 4.79
N GLN A 17 12.86 -4.45 4.34
CA GLN A 17 11.46 -4.22 4.66
C GLN A 17 10.52 -4.97 3.70
N LEU A 18 11.03 -5.55 2.61
CA LEU A 18 10.22 -6.26 1.61
C LEU A 18 9.50 -7.46 2.19
N ASP A 19 10.14 -8.23 3.08
CA ASP A 19 9.54 -9.43 3.67
C ASP A 19 8.32 -9.07 4.54
N GLN A 20 8.44 -7.99 5.33
CA GLN A 20 7.35 -7.46 6.14
C GLN A 20 6.24 -6.85 5.28
N LEU A 21 6.60 -6.14 4.21
CA LEU A 21 5.64 -5.59 3.25
C LEU A 21 4.79 -6.70 2.63
N ASN A 22 5.44 -7.74 2.11
CA ASN A 22 4.77 -8.90 1.50
C ASN A 22 3.83 -9.61 2.49
N ALA A 23 4.21 -9.71 3.77
CA ALA A 23 3.37 -10.30 4.79
C ALA A 23 2.09 -9.48 5.03
N VAL A 24 2.19 -8.15 5.13
CA VAL A 24 1.03 -7.28 5.32
C VAL A 24 0.16 -7.23 4.07
N ASP A 25 0.78 -7.20 2.89
CA ASP A 25 0.08 -7.24 1.59
C ASP A 25 -0.73 -8.53 1.42
N THR A 26 -0.14 -9.69 1.74
CA THR A 26 -0.85 -10.98 1.70
C THR A 26 -2.09 -11.00 2.61
N GLU A 27 -2.00 -10.43 3.81
CA GLU A 27 -3.15 -10.36 4.73
C GLU A 27 -4.21 -9.37 4.23
N LEU A 28 -3.79 -8.27 3.60
CA LEU A 28 -4.70 -7.33 2.95
C LEU A 28 -5.45 -8.00 1.80
N GLU A 29 -4.76 -8.70 0.89
CA GLU A 29 -5.37 -9.42 -0.22
C GLU A 29 -6.38 -10.46 0.26
N LYS A 30 -6.05 -11.22 1.31
CA LYS A 30 -6.98 -12.18 1.92
C LYS A 30 -8.22 -11.51 2.45
N ALA A 31 -8.08 -10.42 3.20
CA ALA A 31 -9.22 -9.68 3.74
C ALA A 31 -10.10 -9.11 2.61
N VAL A 32 -9.48 -8.57 1.57
CA VAL A 32 -10.20 -8.03 0.40
C VAL A 32 -10.95 -9.13 -0.34
N SER A 33 -10.30 -10.27 -0.60
CA SER A 33 -10.91 -11.41 -1.27
C SER A 33 -12.03 -12.05 -0.44
N ALA A 34 -11.89 -12.08 0.90
CA ALA A 34 -12.90 -12.60 1.82
C ALA A 34 -14.09 -11.64 1.97
N GLY A 35 -13.95 -10.38 1.57
CA GLY A 35 -14.94 -9.34 1.83
C GLY A 35 -15.00 -8.93 3.31
N ASP A 36 -13.89 -9.11 4.04
CA ASP A 36 -13.79 -8.78 5.45
C ASP A 36 -13.40 -7.31 5.63
N GLU A 37 -14.38 -6.45 5.88
CA GLU A 37 -14.18 -5.01 6.03
C GLU A 37 -13.30 -4.65 7.25
N ASP A 38 -13.44 -5.38 8.36
CA ASP A 38 -12.70 -5.09 9.58
C ASP A 38 -11.24 -5.55 9.46
N GLY A 39 -11.05 -6.74 8.88
CA GLY A 39 -9.74 -7.26 8.50
C GLY A 39 -9.05 -6.37 7.46
N PHE A 40 -9.78 -5.90 6.44
CA PHE A 40 -9.25 -4.99 5.42
C PHE A 40 -8.77 -3.71 6.08
N ARG A 41 -9.60 -3.07 6.92
CA ARG A 41 -9.24 -1.79 7.54
C ARG A 41 -8.02 -1.93 8.45
N THR A 42 -7.93 -3.04 9.18
CA THR A 42 -6.78 -3.34 10.03
C THR A 42 -5.50 -3.55 9.22
N SER A 43 -5.54 -4.41 8.20
CA SER A 43 -4.38 -4.70 7.35
C SER A 43 -3.97 -3.50 6.49
N PHE A 44 -4.93 -2.71 6.01
CA PHE A 44 -4.67 -1.53 5.19
C PHE A 44 -4.04 -0.40 6.01
N ASP A 45 -4.54 -0.14 7.23
CA ASP A 45 -3.91 0.82 8.14
C ASP A 45 -2.49 0.37 8.53
N ALA A 46 -2.29 -0.93 8.76
CA ALA A 46 -0.96 -1.49 8.99
C ALA A 46 -0.03 -1.29 7.79
N LEU A 47 -0.50 -1.50 6.56
CA LEU A 47 0.26 -1.29 5.33
C LEU A 47 0.67 0.18 5.17
N LEU A 48 -0.27 1.11 5.35
CA LEU A 48 0.00 2.54 5.27
C LEU A 48 0.96 3.00 6.36
N THR A 49 0.77 2.54 7.59
CA THR A 49 1.67 2.82 8.71
C THR A 49 3.07 2.29 8.42
N PHE A 50 3.17 1.08 7.85
CA PHE A 50 4.44 0.50 7.45
C PHE A 50 5.16 1.35 6.40
N VAL A 51 4.46 1.75 5.34
CA VAL A 51 5.01 2.63 4.31
C VAL A 51 5.46 3.97 4.89
N ARG A 52 4.63 4.56 5.76
CA ARG A 52 4.92 5.83 6.45
C ARG A 52 6.10 5.73 7.42
N SER A 53 6.43 4.54 7.92
CA SER A 53 7.61 4.30 8.76
C SER A 53 8.93 4.35 7.97
N GLY A 54 8.86 4.24 6.64
CA GLY A 54 10.00 4.38 5.75
C GLY A 54 10.52 5.81 5.65
N GLN A 55 11.47 6.00 4.74
CA GLN A 55 12.03 7.33 4.50
C GLN A 55 11.10 8.13 3.58
N LYS A 56 10.49 9.20 4.09
CA LYS A 56 9.71 10.12 3.25
C LYS A 56 10.60 10.76 2.18
N VAL A 57 10.17 10.67 0.93
CA VAL A 57 10.82 11.32 -0.22
C VAL A 57 10.36 12.79 -0.27
N PRO A 58 11.27 13.74 -0.52
CA PRO A 58 10.92 15.15 -0.70
C PRO A 58 9.93 15.34 -1.85
N ASP A 59 8.99 16.28 -1.72
CA ASP A 59 8.01 16.59 -2.76
C ASP A 59 8.61 17.18 -4.05
N ASP A 60 9.82 17.73 -3.97
CA ASP A 60 10.59 18.23 -5.13
C ASP A 60 11.28 17.09 -5.91
N GLU A 61 11.44 15.91 -5.30
CA GLU A 61 12.06 14.73 -5.91
C GLU A 61 10.98 13.71 -6.34
N LEU A 62 10.68 13.68 -7.63
CA LEU A 62 9.77 12.69 -8.22
C LEU A 62 10.54 11.47 -8.73
N HIS A 63 10.30 10.32 -8.11
CA HIS A 63 10.79 9.03 -8.59
C HIS A 63 9.66 8.22 -9.23
N ASP A 64 9.99 7.31 -10.15
CA ASP A 64 9.09 6.22 -10.52
C ASP A 64 8.74 5.40 -9.28
N SER A 65 7.46 5.07 -9.12
CA SER A 65 6.96 4.33 -7.96
C SER A 65 6.83 2.86 -8.34
N ASP A 66 7.49 1.97 -7.60
CA ASP A 66 7.31 0.52 -7.74
C ASP A 66 5.91 0.08 -7.31
N ALA A 67 5.29 0.82 -6.39
CA ALA A 67 3.94 0.54 -5.90
C ALA A 67 3.15 1.83 -5.66
N ILE A 68 1.84 1.78 -5.89
CA ILE A 68 0.93 2.91 -5.68
C ILE A 68 -0.23 2.46 -4.79
N LEU A 69 -0.28 3.02 -3.59
CA LEU A 69 -1.34 2.80 -2.63
C LEU A 69 -2.43 3.88 -2.74
N PRO A 70 -3.70 3.49 -2.62
CA PRO A 70 -4.80 4.44 -2.55
C PRO A 70 -4.76 5.23 -1.23
N PRO A 71 -5.55 6.32 -1.12
CA PRO A 71 -5.60 7.12 0.12
C PRO A 71 -6.13 6.30 1.30
N GLY A 72 -5.74 6.69 2.53
CA GLY A 72 -6.12 5.96 3.75
C GLY A 72 -7.62 5.93 4.07
N ASP A 73 -8.43 6.73 3.37
CA ASP A 73 -9.88 6.73 3.50
C ASP A 73 -10.56 5.80 2.47
N SER A 74 -9.79 5.07 1.67
CA SER A 74 -10.33 4.17 0.65
C SER A 74 -11.12 3.01 1.24
N THR A 75 -12.22 2.69 0.58
CA THR A 75 -13.13 1.63 1.00
C THR A 75 -12.68 0.27 0.48
N LEU A 76 -13.15 -0.81 1.14
CA LEU A 76 -12.93 -2.18 0.66
C LEU A 76 -13.41 -2.37 -0.79
N ALA A 77 -14.53 -1.75 -1.17
CA ALA A 77 -15.07 -1.84 -2.52
C ALA A 77 -14.10 -1.24 -3.55
N GLU A 78 -13.60 -0.02 -3.31
CA GLU A 78 -12.60 0.62 -4.16
C GLU A 78 -11.29 -0.20 -4.20
N MET A 79 -10.87 -0.73 -3.05
CA MET A 79 -9.69 -1.59 -2.97
C MET A 79 -9.80 -2.83 -3.85
N ARG A 80 -10.98 -3.45 -3.84
CA ARG A 80 -11.26 -4.65 -4.61
C ARG A 80 -11.24 -4.37 -6.11
N GLU A 81 -11.71 -3.21 -6.53
CA GLU A 81 -11.63 -2.77 -7.93
C GLU A 81 -10.18 -2.52 -8.37
N LEU A 82 -9.35 -1.94 -7.49
CA LEU A 82 -7.93 -1.70 -7.75
C LEU A 82 -7.12 -3.01 -7.85
N ILE A 83 -7.30 -3.94 -6.90
CA ILE A 83 -6.60 -5.23 -6.90
C ILE A 83 -7.03 -6.10 -8.09
N SER A 84 -8.31 -6.07 -8.48
CA SER A 84 -8.82 -6.88 -9.60
C SER A 84 -8.41 -6.36 -10.99
N GLY A 85 -7.94 -5.11 -11.08
CA GLY A 85 -7.62 -4.44 -12.35
C GLY A 85 -6.19 -4.59 -12.83
N ASP A 86 -5.20 -4.45 -11.93
CA ASP A 86 -3.76 -4.51 -12.26
C ASP A 86 -2.87 -4.76 -11.01
N GLY A 87 -3.44 -5.20 -9.89
CA GLY A 87 -2.73 -5.33 -8.62
C GLY A 87 -2.35 -3.98 -7.99
N LEU A 88 -2.16 -3.98 -6.66
CA LEU A 88 -1.65 -2.82 -5.90
C LEU A 88 -0.19 -2.46 -6.24
N ILE A 89 0.53 -3.45 -6.75
CA ILE A 89 1.96 -3.40 -7.04
C ILE A 89 2.11 -3.51 -8.56
N ALA A 90 1.76 -2.43 -9.26
CA ALA A 90 2.02 -2.31 -10.68
C ALA A 90 3.28 -1.46 -10.87
N GLY A 91 4.40 -2.14 -11.10
CA GLY A 91 5.74 -1.59 -11.35
C GLY A 91 6.77 -2.68 -11.58
#